data_AF-A0A523Y0P8-F1
#
_entry.id   AF-A0A523Y0P8-F1
#
_cell.length_a   1.000
_cell.length_b   1.000
_cell.length_c   1.000
_cell.angle_alpha   90.00
_cell.angle_beta   90.00
_cell.angle_gamma   90.00
#
_symmetry.space_group_name_H-M   'P 1'
#
loop_
_entity.id
_entity.type
_entity.pdbx_description
1 polymer ?
#
loop_
_entity_poly.entity_id
_entity_poly.type
_entity_poly.pdbx_seq_one_letter_code
_entity_poly.pdbx_strand_id
1 'polypeptide(L)'
;MFVLGLQGSPRIKGNTSILLSSFLAEAERLGAHTQNLDVARMNISPCQECGTCEKKGFCPIDDDMQQVYPLLRQADIIVMATPIFFYGPTAQMKALIDRSQALWSLRYVFRLMDPGRKWRQGFLLSVGATKGKNLFEGTTLMAKYFFDAVGASFDGALTYKQIEGSGDIKKHPTALNEVKEKAKALVTPFLNRTKILFVCTENACRSQMASAFAQYHGGDKIEVDSAGSAPANEVNQLMEKAMKEKGIDMAYRKPKSIEEAAPFGKPDLIVSMGCKDVCPQFPGVPNEEWNVPDPSGKSIEFMRKIRDDIEERVDTRIGKI
;
A
#
# COMPACT_ATOMS: atom_id res chain seq x y z
N MET A 1 -2.21 -10.30 3.56
CA MET A 1 -2.71 -9.01 3.05
C MET A 1 -2.27 -7.92 4.01
N PHE A 2 -2.18 -6.67 3.57
CA PHE A 2 -1.71 -5.55 4.41
C PHE A 2 -2.75 -4.44 4.57
N VAL A 3 -3.06 -4.10 5.83
CA VAL A 3 -3.94 -2.97 6.20
C VAL A 3 -3.13 -1.85 6.86
N LEU A 4 -3.16 -0.67 6.27
CA LEU A 4 -2.51 0.53 6.79
C LEU A 4 -3.53 1.46 7.46
N GLY A 5 -3.38 1.70 8.75
CA GLY A 5 -4.11 2.73 9.48
C GLY A 5 -3.37 4.06 9.48
N LEU A 6 -4.08 5.15 9.21
CA LEU A 6 -3.59 6.53 9.30
C LEU A 6 -4.34 7.27 10.40
N GLN A 7 -3.71 7.45 11.56
CA GLN A 7 -4.30 8.15 12.69
C GLN A 7 -3.96 9.65 12.69
N GLY A 8 -4.96 10.50 12.47
CA GLY A 8 -4.84 11.96 12.48
C GLY A 8 -5.15 12.69 13.78
N SER A 9 -5.71 12.04 14.83
CA SER A 9 -6.03 12.73 16.08
C SER A 9 -4.79 12.96 16.96
N PRO A 10 -4.52 14.20 17.41
CA PRO A 10 -3.43 14.50 18.35
C PRO A 10 -3.71 14.03 19.79
N ARG A 11 -4.97 13.70 20.12
CA ARG A 11 -5.34 13.21 21.45
C ARG A 11 -4.87 11.77 21.67
N ILE A 12 -4.11 11.56 22.74
CA ILE A 12 -3.73 10.23 23.22
C ILE A 12 -5.00 9.48 23.65
N LYS A 13 -5.21 8.26 23.12
CA LYS A 13 -6.43 7.47 23.34
C LYS A 13 -7.71 8.20 22.89
N GLY A 14 -7.60 9.06 21.88
CA GLY A 14 -8.74 9.79 21.31
C GLY A 14 -9.75 8.88 20.61
N ASN A 15 -10.94 9.42 20.32
CA ASN A 15 -12.05 8.65 19.76
C ASN A 15 -11.74 7.99 18.41
N THR A 16 -11.04 8.67 17.49
CA THR A 16 -10.63 8.05 16.23
C THR A 16 -9.53 6.99 16.41
N SER A 17 -8.68 7.12 17.44
CA SER A 17 -7.71 6.07 17.78
C SER A 17 -8.44 4.81 18.23
N ILE A 18 -9.49 4.95 19.05
CA ILE A 18 -10.27 3.80 19.51
C ILE A 18 -10.98 3.12 18.33
N LEU A 19 -11.58 3.89 17.41
CA LEU A 19 -12.18 3.34 16.20
C LEU A 19 -11.14 2.61 15.34
N LEU A 20 -10.01 3.27 15.04
CA LEU A 20 -8.98 2.68 14.19
C LEU A 20 -8.36 1.43 14.82
N SER A 21 -8.01 1.48 16.10
CA SER A 21 -7.48 0.30 16.80
C SER A 21 -8.49 -0.85 16.83
N SER A 22 -9.80 -0.57 16.94
CA SER A 22 -10.81 -1.62 16.84
C SER A 22 -10.92 -2.21 15.43
N PHE A 23 -10.72 -1.40 14.39
CA PHE A 23 -10.69 -1.88 13.00
C PHE A 23 -9.48 -2.79 12.78
N LEU A 24 -8.29 -2.30 13.12
CA LEU A 24 -7.03 -3.00 12.90
C LEU A 24 -6.96 -4.29 13.71
N ALA A 25 -7.39 -4.28 14.98
CA ALA A 25 -7.42 -5.49 15.80
C ALA A 25 -8.37 -6.56 15.22
N GLU A 26 -9.49 -6.16 14.62
CA GLU A 26 -10.39 -7.10 13.94
C GLU A 26 -9.78 -7.63 12.64
N ALA A 27 -9.09 -6.77 11.87
CA ALA A 27 -8.35 -7.20 10.68
C ALA A 27 -7.23 -8.20 11.04
N GLU A 28 -6.46 -7.95 12.11
CA GLU A 28 -5.45 -8.87 12.63
C GLU A 28 -6.06 -10.20 13.09
N ARG A 29 -7.19 -10.15 13.80
CA ARG A 29 -7.93 -11.35 14.23
C ARG A 29 -8.35 -12.24 13.05
N LEU A 30 -8.59 -11.63 11.89
CA LEU A 30 -8.93 -12.32 10.64
C LEU A 30 -7.71 -12.80 9.85
N GLY A 31 -6.49 -12.47 10.29
CA GLY A 31 -5.22 -12.91 9.66
C GLY A 31 -4.55 -11.88 8.76
N ALA A 32 -5.02 -10.62 8.76
CA ALA A 32 -4.33 -9.54 8.06
C ALA A 32 -3.08 -9.08 8.83
N HIS A 33 -2.02 -8.70 8.10
CA HIS A 33 -0.96 -7.89 8.67
C HIS A 33 -1.44 -6.44 8.77
N THR A 34 -1.21 -5.77 9.89
CA THR A 34 -1.63 -4.37 10.05
C THR A 34 -0.51 -3.49 10.59
N GLN A 35 -0.55 -2.22 10.21
CA GLN A 35 0.33 -1.19 10.73
C GLN A 35 -0.45 0.10 10.94
N ASN A 36 -0.25 0.73 12.09
CA ASN A 36 -0.86 2.03 12.41
C ASN A 36 0.21 3.13 12.41
N LEU A 37 0.01 4.16 11.60
CA LEU A 37 0.83 5.37 11.60
C LEU A 37 0.13 6.46 12.42
N ASP A 38 0.79 6.94 13.47
CA ASP A 38 0.33 8.11 14.23
C ASP A 38 0.72 9.40 13.50
N VAL A 39 0.03 9.69 12.41
CA VAL A 39 0.23 10.86 11.53
C VAL A 39 0.23 12.17 12.32
N ALA A 40 -0.54 12.25 13.40
CA ALA A 40 -0.59 13.43 14.26
C ALA A 40 0.74 13.75 14.97
N ARG A 41 1.66 12.77 15.04
CA ARG A 41 2.98 12.89 15.68
C ARG A 41 4.15 12.83 14.71
N MET A 42 3.89 12.54 13.43
CA MET A 42 4.92 12.50 12.41
C MET A 42 5.39 13.92 12.08
N ASN A 43 6.68 14.06 11.80
CA ASN A 43 7.24 15.28 11.25
C ASN A 43 6.98 15.32 9.74
N ILE A 44 5.79 15.78 9.36
CA ILE A 44 5.39 15.95 7.95
C ILE A 44 5.19 17.43 7.66
N SER A 45 6.10 18.00 6.87
CA SER A 45 5.98 19.36 6.37
C SER A 45 4.85 19.45 5.35
N PRO A 46 4.07 20.55 5.34
CA PRO A 46 3.03 20.75 4.34
C PRO A 46 3.62 20.82 2.92
N CYS A 47 2.78 20.58 1.91
CA CYS A 47 3.19 20.80 0.53
C CYS A 47 3.58 22.28 0.32
N GLN A 48 4.71 22.51 -0.35
CA GLN A 48 5.25 23.84 -0.62
C GLN A 48 5.03 24.28 -2.08
N GLU A 49 4.27 23.51 -2.86
CA GLU A 49 4.03 23.79 -4.29
C GLU A 49 5.33 23.94 -5.12
N CYS A 50 6.41 23.27 -4.72
CA CYS A 50 7.70 23.39 -5.43
C CYS A 50 7.69 22.81 -6.87
N GLY A 51 6.61 22.13 -7.27
CA GLY A 51 6.43 21.54 -8.60
C GLY A 51 7.37 20.36 -8.94
N THR A 52 8.20 19.89 -8.00
CA THR A 52 9.17 18.83 -8.28
C THR A 52 8.50 17.49 -8.58
N CYS A 53 7.39 17.18 -7.91
CA CYS A 53 6.65 15.94 -8.15
C CYS A 53 6.08 15.86 -9.57
N GLU A 54 5.60 16.97 -10.12
CA GLU A 54 5.11 17.04 -11.50
C GLU A 54 6.23 16.93 -12.54
N LYS A 55 7.42 17.45 -12.21
CA LYS A 55 8.59 17.43 -13.12
C LYS A 55 9.40 16.14 -13.05
N LYS A 56 9.48 15.50 -11.88
CA LYS A 56 10.39 14.38 -11.60
C LYS A 56 9.72 13.13 -11.04
N GLY A 57 8.44 13.18 -10.67
CA GLY A 57 7.70 12.03 -10.15
C GLY A 57 7.98 11.70 -8.68
N PHE A 58 8.63 12.58 -7.91
CA PHE A 58 8.87 12.38 -6.48
C PHE A 58 8.80 13.69 -5.69
N CYS A 59 8.60 13.57 -4.36
CA CYS A 59 8.67 14.72 -3.46
C CYS A 59 10.09 14.90 -2.90
N PRO A 60 10.72 16.09 -3.03
CA PRO A 60 12.10 16.32 -2.59
C PRO A 60 12.23 16.70 -1.11
N ILE A 61 11.11 16.93 -0.42
CA ILE A 61 11.12 17.28 1.00
C ILE A 61 11.49 16.01 1.79
N ASP A 62 12.60 16.09 2.52
CA ASP A 62 13.13 14.99 3.32
C ASP A 62 12.57 15.04 4.74
N ASP A 63 11.53 14.24 4.98
CA ASP A 63 10.81 14.14 6.23
C ASP A 63 10.07 12.80 6.33
N ASP A 64 9.21 12.64 7.34
CA ASP A 64 8.56 11.35 7.60
C ASP A 64 7.63 10.88 6.46
N MET A 65 7.33 11.69 5.45
CA MET A 65 6.60 11.19 4.27
C MET A 65 7.36 10.12 3.50
N GLN A 66 8.69 10.10 3.58
CA GLN A 66 9.52 9.14 2.83
C GLN A 66 9.28 7.69 3.26
N GLN A 67 8.88 7.47 4.52
CA GLN A 67 8.42 6.17 5.01
C GLN A 67 6.93 5.92 4.74
N VAL A 68 6.12 6.96 4.52
CA VAL A 68 4.67 6.84 4.26
C VAL A 68 4.39 6.38 2.84
N TYR A 69 5.05 6.94 1.83
CA TYR A 69 4.82 6.60 0.42
C TYR A 69 4.89 5.09 0.12
N PRO A 70 5.93 4.34 0.53
CA PRO A 70 5.99 2.90 0.27
C PRO A 70 4.84 2.15 0.96
N LEU A 71 4.46 2.54 2.19
CA LEU A 71 3.37 1.88 2.92
C LEU A 71 2.01 2.10 2.25
N LEU A 72 1.72 3.32 1.79
CA LEU A 72 0.50 3.62 1.03
C LEU A 72 0.39 2.73 -0.22
N ARG A 73 1.50 2.48 -0.91
CA ARG A 73 1.55 1.64 -2.11
C ARG A 73 1.55 0.14 -1.80
N GLN A 74 2.06 -0.28 -0.66
CA GLN A 74 2.02 -1.69 -0.27
C GLN A 74 0.65 -2.11 0.25
N ALA A 75 -0.10 -1.19 0.86
CA ALA A 75 -1.39 -1.50 1.47
C ALA A 75 -2.39 -2.05 0.45
N ASP A 76 -3.09 -3.11 0.83
CA ASP A 76 -4.32 -3.55 0.17
C ASP A 76 -5.51 -2.69 0.64
N ILE A 77 -5.49 -2.27 1.92
CA ILE A 77 -6.52 -1.42 2.52
C ILE A 77 -5.86 -0.27 3.27
N ILE A 78 -6.31 0.96 3.01
CA ILE A 78 -5.91 2.16 3.74
C ILE A 78 -7.11 2.68 4.55
N VAL A 79 -6.96 2.76 5.87
CA VAL A 79 -7.99 3.29 6.77
C VAL A 79 -7.54 4.65 7.30
N MET A 80 -8.18 5.71 6.82
CA MET A 80 -7.95 7.07 7.30
C MET A 80 -8.85 7.35 8.51
N ALA A 81 -8.27 7.64 9.67
CA ALA A 81 -9.01 7.97 10.88
C ALA A 81 -8.69 9.41 11.33
N THR A 82 -9.67 10.32 11.32
CA THR A 82 -9.43 11.72 11.66
C THR A 82 -10.65 12.40 12.31
N PRO A 83 -10.48 13.15 13.41
CA PRO A 83 -11.57 13.95 13.97
C PRO A 83 -11.83 15.18 13.09
N ILE A 84 -13.03 15.75 13.20
CA ILE A 84 -13.36 17.00 12.52
C ILE A 84 -12.73 18.20 13.22
N PHE A 85 -11.82 18.88 12.53
CA PHE A 85 -11.24 20.16 12.93
C PHE A 85 -11.68 21.19 11.88
N PHE A 86 -12.52 22.14 12.27
CA PHE A 86 -13.10 23.14 11.36
C PHE A 86 -13.67 22.56 10.05
N TYR A 87 -14.48 21.52 10.14
CA TYR A 87 -15.13 20.83 9.00
C TYR A 87 -14.19 20.13 8.01
N GLY A 88 -12.90 20.00 8.36
CA GLY A 88 -11.90 19.22 7.65
C GLY A 88 -11.23 18.18 8.55
N PRO A 89 -10.22 17.45 8.03
CA PRO A 89 -9.34 16.64 8.84
C PRO A 89 -8.41 17.52 9.69
N THR A 90 -7.66 16.92 10.60
CA THR A 90 -6.57 17.62 11.31
C THR A 90 -5.51 18.15 10.34
N ALA A 91 -4.80 19.22 10.73
CA ALA A 91 -3.77 19.83 9.90
C ALA A 91 -2.62 18.86 9.55
N GLN A 92 -2.27 17.97 10.49
CA GLN A 92 -1.25 16.92 10.31
C GLN A 92 -1.69 15.90 9.25
N MET A 93 -2.95 15.45 9.33
CA MET A 93 -3.52 14.57 8.32
C MET A 93 -3.61 15.28 6.96
N LYS A 94 -3.96 16.57 6.96
CA LYS A 94 -3.99 17.39 5.75
C LYS A 94 -2.61 17.54 5.10
N ALA A 95 -1.55 17.67 5.88
CA ALA A 95 -0.18 17.73 5.35
C ALA A 95 0.19 16.44 4.59
N LEU A 96 -0.16 15.26 5.13
CA LEU A 96 0.00 13.97 4.42
C LEU A 96 -0.84 13.92 3.14
N ILE A 97 -2.10 14.34 3.20
CA ILE A 97 -3.00 14.40 2.03
C ILE A 97 -2.40 15.28 0.94
N ASP A 98 -1.93 16.48 1.29
CA ASP A 98 -1.35 17.43 0.34
C ASP A 98 -0.03 16.94 -0.25
N ARG A 99 0.78 16.24 0.54
CA ARG A 99 2.03 15.61 0.08
C ARG A 99 1.78 14.39 -0.81
N SER A 100 0.59 13.79 -0.77
CA SER A 100 0.19 12.72 -1.68
C SER A 100 0.03 13.20 -3.14
N GLN A 101 0.17 14.50 -3.41
CA GLN A 101 0.38 15.06 -4.75
C GLN A 101 1.50 14.34 -5.53
N ALA A 102 2.52 13.81 -4.84
CA ALA A 102 3.58 13.02 -5.49
C ALA A 102 3.05 11.75 -6.17
N LEU A 103 2.17 11.01 -5.50
CA LEU A 103 1.54 9.81 -6.05
C LEU A 103 0.50 10.18 -7.12
N TRP A 104 -0.24 11.27 -6.91
CA TRP A 104 -1.13 11.83 -7.92
C TRP A 104 -0.38 12.18 -9.21
N SER A 105 0.80 12.79 -9.09
CA SER A 105 1.63 13.21 -10.23
C SER A 105 2.11 12.01 -11.04
N LEU A 106 2.57 10.94 -10.38
CA LEU A 106 2.95 9.69 -11.05
C LEU A 106 1.80 9.15 -11.92
N ARG A 107 0.57 9.21 -11.41
CA ARG A 107 -0.61 8.75 -12.13
C ARG A 107 -1.06 9.68 -13.26
N TYR A 108 -1.25 10.96 -12.97
CA TYR A 108 -1.96 11.85 -13.88
C TYR A 108 -1.03 12.65 -14.79
N VAL A 109 0.19 12.96 -14.33
CA VAL A 109 1.20 13.67 -15.12
C VAL A 109 2.07 12.68 -15.90
N PHE A 110 2.60 11.66 -15.22
CA PHE A 110 3.47 10.65 -15.85
C PHE A 110 2.70 9.50 -16.51
N ARG A 111 1.39 9.40 -16.28
CA ARG A 111 0.53 8.33 -16.83
C ARG A 111 0.99 6.92 -16.45
N LEU A 112 1.60 6.78 -15.28
CA LEU A 112 2.04 5.50 -14.74
C LEU A 112 0.98 4.95 -13.78
N MET A 113 0.79 3.64 -13.78
CA MET A 113 -0.15 2.95 -12.92
C MET A 113 0.59 2.19 -11.84
N ASP A 114 0.29 2.53 -10.59
CA ASP A 114 0.70 1.69 -9.46
C ASP A 114 0.08 0.28 -9.62
N PRO A 115 0.88 -0.81 -9.52
CA PRO A 115 0.39 -2.16 -9.72
C PRO A 115 -0.80 -2.55 -8.85
N GLY A 116 -0.83 -2.12 -7.59
CA GLY A 116 -1.90 -2.45 -6.64
C GLY A 116 -3.17 -1.62 -6.82
N ARG A 117 -3.15 -0.57 -7.65
CA ARG A 117 -4.23 0.42 -7.74
C ARG A 117 -5.62 -0.16 -7.97
N LYS A 118 -5.75 -1.17 -8.84
CA LYS A 118 -7.06 -1.73 -9.22
C LYS A 118 -7.76 -2.41 -8.04
N TRP A 119 -6.99 -2.83 -7.05
CA TRP A 119 -7.42 -3.71 -5.97
C TRP A 119 -7.44 -3.01 -4.62
N ARG A 120 -6.66 -1.93 -4.47
CA ARG A 120 -6.51 -1.22 -3.20
C ARG A 120 -7.78 -0.49 -2.80
N GLN A 121 -8.13 -0.61 -1.52
CA GLN A 121 -9.33 -0.05 -0.93
C GLN A 121 -9.02 1.05 0.08
N GLY A 122 -9.88 2.06 0.16
CA GLY A 122 -9.80 3.18 1.08
C GLY A 122 -11.06 3.31 1.93
N PHE A 123 -10.90 3.52 3.24
CA PHE A 123 -12.02 3.69 4.17
C PHE A 123 -11.80 4.83 5.17
N LEU A 124 -12.85 5.62 5.42
CA LEU A 124 -12.79 6.76 6.36
C LEU A 124 -13.47 6.43 7.71
N LEU A 125 -12.78 6.73 8.81
CA LEU A 125 -13.33 6.77 10.16
C LEU A 125 -13.26 8.21 10.69
N SER A 126 -14.40 8.80 11.05
CA SER A 126 -14.41 10.18 11.55
C SER A 126 -15.40 10.41 12.69
N VAL A 127 -15.10 11.39 13.53
CA VAL A 127 -15.92 11.80 14.67
C VAL A 127 -15.97 13.31 14.74
N GLY A 128 -17.06 13.87 15.25
CA GLY A 128 -17.19 15.30 15.48
C GLY A 128 -18.17 15.63 16.59
N ALA A 129 -17.97 16.80 17.22
CA ALA A 129 -18.73 17.20 18.40
C ALA A 129 -20.14 17.72 18.07
N THR A 130 -20.34 18.33 16.90
CA THR A 130 -21.60 19.03 16.61
C THR A 130 -22.67 18.10 16.02
N LYS A 131 -23.91 18.61 15.95
CA LYS A 131 -25.07 17.92 15.36
C LYS A 131 -25.36 18.31 13.90
N GLY A 132 -24.48 19.11 13.29
CA GLY A 132 -24.70 19.65 11.93
C GLY A 132 -24.95 18.52 10.93
N LYS A 133 -25.92 18.72 10.01
CA LYS A 133 -26.23 17.71 8.98
C LYS A 133 -24.99 17.43 8.11
N ASN A 134 -24.27 18.48 7.75
CA ASN A 134 -23.16 18.50 6.80
C ASN A 134 -21.78 18.35 7.48
N LEU A 135 -21.73 17.96 8.77
CA LEU A 135 -20.51 17.96 9.57
C LEU A 135 -19.33 17.23 8.92
N PHE A 136 -19.60 16.18 8.16
CA PHE A 136 -18.58 15.33 7.55
C PHE A 136 -18.43 15.52 6.04
N GLU A 137 -19.23 16.38 5.38
CA GLU A 137 -19.23 16.49 3.91
C GLU A 137 -17.85 16.88 3.37
N GLY A 138 -17.21 17.90 3.97
CA GLY A 138 -15.88 18.36 3.59
C GLY A 138 -14.81 17.27 3.74
N THR A 139 -14.72 16.67 4.93
CA THR A 139 -13.75 15.58 5.20
C THR A 139 -14.00 14.34 4.34
N THR A 140 -15.26 13.99 4.07
CA THR A 140 -15.61 12.83 3.23
C THR A 140 -15.19 13.05 1.78
N LEU A 141 -15.44 14.24 1.23
CA LEU A 141 -15.00 14.59 -0.12
C LEU A 141 -13.47 14.59 -0.23
N MET A 142 -12.79 15.14 0.78
CA MET A 142 -11.34 15.15 0.82
C MET A 142 -10.75 13.74 0.90
N ALA A 143 -11.31 12.87 1.75
CA ALA A 143 -10.90 11.47 1.83
C ALA A 143 -11.08 10.75 0.49
N LYS A 144 -12.21 10.97 -0.20
CA LYS A 144 -12.45 10.39 -1.54
C LYS A 144 -11.34 10.75 -2.54
N TYR A 145 -10.94 12.03 -2.61
CA TYR A 145 -9.88 12.46 -3.52
C TYR A 145 -8.47 12.07 -3.05
N PHE A 146 -8.25 12.02 -1.74
CA PHE A 146 -7.03 11.45 -1.18
C PHE A 146 -6.85 9.98 -1.61
N PHE A 147 -7.89 9.15 -1.45
CA PHE A 147 -7.83 7.75 -1.85
C PHE A 147 -7.57 7.62 -3.36
N ASP A 148 -8.22 8.42 -4.21
CA ASP A 148 -7.92 8.41 -5.65
C ASP A 148 -6.46 8.79 -5.95
N ALA A 149 -5.90 9.79 -5.25
CA ALA A 149 -4.51 10.22 -5.40
C ALA A 149 -3.50 9.13 -5.03
N VAL A 150 -3.77 8.34 -3.99
CA VAL A 150 -2.92 7.21 -3.57
C VAL A 150 -3.26 5.90 -4.27
N GLY A 151 -4.16 5.94 -5.26
CA GLY A 151 -4.54 4.77 -6.05
C GLY A 151 -5.33 3.75 -5.24
N ALA A 152 -6.31 4.19 -4.47
CA ALA A 152 -7.27 3.37 -3.74
C ALA A 152 -8.71 3.76 -4.10
N SER A 153 -9.65 2.81 -4.05
CA SER A 153 -11.08 3.11 -4.11
C SER A 153 -11.55 3.83 -2.84
N PHE A 154 -12.72 4.48 -2.89
CA PHE A 154 -13.38 5.01 -1.70
C PHE A 154 -14.59 4.15 -1.35
N ASP A 155 -14.43 3.26 -0.36
CA ASP A 155 -15.41 2.22 -0.01
C ASP A 155 -16.31 2.62 1.17
N GLY A 156 -16.42 3.93 1.39
CA GLY A 156 -17.35 4.57 2.32
C GLY A 156 -16.68 5.17 3.56
N ALA A 157 -17.52 5.53 4.52
CA ALA A 157 -17.11 6.11 5.79
C ALA A 157 -18.01 5.64 6.94
N LEU A 158 -17.44 5.53 8.14
CA LEU A 158 -18.19 5.54 9.40
C LEU A 158 -17.95 6.87 10.10
N THR A 159 -19.03 7.62 10.35
CA THR A 159 -18.97 8.97 10.90
C THR A 159 -19.90 9.12 12.09
N TYR A 160 -19.39 9.61 13.22
CA TYR A 160 -20.15 9.69 14.47
C TYR A 160 -20.22 11.12 15.00
N LYS A 161 -21.43 11.66 15.11
CA LYS A 161 -21.73 12.99 15.65
C LYS A 161 -21.79 12.97 17.18
N GLN A 162 -21.70 14.14 17.81
CA GLN A 162 -21.84 14.30 19.26
C GLN A 162 -20.81 13.50 20.06
N ILE A 163 -19.60 13.36 19.52
CA ILE A 163 -18.47 12.71 20.19
C ILE A 163 -17.45 13.80 20.54
N GLU A 164 -17.38 14.18 21.82
CA GLU A 164 -16.63 15.37 22.25
C GLU A 164 -15.48 15.03 23.21
N GLY A 165 -15.80 14.39 24.33
CA GLY A 165 -14.85 13.95 25.34
C GLY A 165 -13.97 12.80 24.86
N SER A 166 -12.77 12.69 25.41
CA SER A 166 -11.87 11.58 25.09
C SER A 166 -12.49 10.25 25.52
N GLY A 167 -12.60 9.30 24.59
CA GLY A 167 -13.18 7.98 24.86
C GLY A 167 -14.70 7.90 24.83
N ASP A 168 -15.42 9.00 24.55
CA ASP A 168 -16.88 9.00 24.43
C ASP A 168 -17.41 8.03 23.38
N ILE A 169 -16.62 7.75 22.34
CA ILE A 169 -17.00 6.79 21.31
C ILE A 169 -17.26 5.38 21.88
N LYS A 170 -16.66 5.02 23.02
CA LYS A 170 -16.91 3.73 23.69
C LYS A 170 -18.33 3.61 24.22
N LYS A 171 -18.99 4.75 24.49
CA LYS A 171 -20.37 4.81 24.96
C LYS A 171 -21.38 4.79 23.80
N HIS A 172 -20.92 4.99 22.56
CA HIS A 172 -21.79 4.95 21.40
C HIS A 172 -22.33 3.53 21.19
N PRO A 173 -23.66 3.34 21.05
CA PRO A 173 -24.29 2.02 21.14
C PRO A 173 -23.80 1.04 20.08
N THR A 174 -23.46 1.52 18.88
CA THR A 174 -23.16 0.67 17.72
C THR A 174 -21.74 0.83 17.16
N ALA A 175 -20.98 1.85 17.58
CA ALA A 175 -19.82 2.32 16.80
C ALA A 175 -18.73 1.24 16.68
N LEU A 176 -18.41 0.58 17.78
CA LEU A 176 -17.37 -0.46 17.77
C LEU A 176 -17.81 -1.72 17.01
N ASN A 177 -19.11 -2.02 17.01
CA ASN A 177 -19.63 -3.15 16.26
C ASN A 177 -19.63 -2.86 14.75
N GLU A 178 -20.10 -1.68 14.34
CA GLU A 178 -20.07 -1.23 12.95
C GLU A 178 -18.65 -1.22 12.37
N VAL A 179 -17.67 -0.77 13.16
CA VAL A 179 -16.25 -0.80 12.76
C VAL A 179 -15.75 -2.22 12.54
N LYS A 180 -16.07 -3.16 13.44
CA LYS A 180 -15.65 -4.56 13.31
C LYS A 180 -16.29 -5.24 12.10
N GLU A 181 -17.59 -5.05 11.92
CA GLU A 181 -18.30 -5.59 10.75
C GLU A 181 -17.74 -5.01 9.45
N LYS A 182 -17.39 -3.72 9.43
CA LYS A 182 -16.77 -3.11 8.26
C LYS A 182 -15.35 -3.62 8.02
N ALA A 183 -14.55 -3.81 9.06
CA ALA A 183 -13.23 -4.44 8.94
C ALA A 183 -13.35 -5.83 8.32
N LYS A 184 -14.25 -6.66 8.85
CA LYS A 184 -14.55 -7.99 8.31
C LYS A 184 -14.97 -7.94 6.84
N ALA A 185 -15.88 -7.04 6.48
CA ALA A 185 -16.37 -6.91 5.12
C ALA A 185 -15.28 -6.52 4.11
N LEU A 186 -14.35 -5.62 4.49
CA LEU A 186 -13.26 -5.18 3.61
C LEU A 186 -12.10 -6.18 3.55
N VAL A 187 -11.80 -6.86 4.67
CA VAL A 187 -10.65 -7.78 4.78
C VAL A 187 -10.94 -9.13 4.14
N THR A 188 -12.13 -9.69 4.35
CA THR A 188 -12.49 -11.06 3.94
C THR A 188 -12.18 -11.37 2.47
N PRO A 189 -12.48 -10.50 1.48
CA PRO A 189 -12.16 -10.76 0.07
C PRO A 189 -10.68 -11.03 -0.22
N PHE A 190 -9.77 -10.52 0.60
CA PHE A 190 -8.32 -10.65 0.38
C PHE A 190 -7.67 -11.82 1.11
N LEU A 191 -8.37 -12.46 2.06
CA LEU A 191 -7.78 -13.48 2.95
C LEU A 191 -7.46 -14.80 2.24
N ASN A 192 -8.16 -15.11 1.16
CA ASN A 192 -8.02 -16.37 0.43
C ASN A 192 -7.13 -16.25 -0.82
N ARG A 193 -6.43 -15.12 -0.97
CA ARG A 193 -5.52 -14.93 -2.09
C ARG A 193 -4.33 -15.88 -1.97
N THR A 194 -3.93 -16.47 -3.09
CA THR A 194 -2.72 -17.29 -3.15
C THR A 194 -1.49 -16.42 -2.95
N LYS A 195 -0.65 -16.76 -1.98
CA LYS A 195 0.58 -16.04 -1.66
C LYS A 195 1.74 -16.52 -2.52
N ILE A 196 2.29 -15.63 -3.33
CA ILE A 196 3.45 -15.93 -4.18
C ILE A 196 4.62 -15.01 -3.83
N LEU A 197 5.75 -15.61 -3.47
CA LEU A 197 7.01 -14.89 -3.28
C LEU A 197 7.91 -15.05 -4.50
N PHE A 198 8.19 -13.95 -5.19
CA PHE A 198 9.14 -13.93 -6.30
C PHE A 198 10.55 -13.69 -5.79
N VAL A 199 11.49 -14.58 -6.10
CA VAL A 199 12.87 -14.49 -5.63
C VAL A 199 13.83 -14.44 -6.80
N CYS A 200 14.78 -13.51 -6.77
CA CYS A 200 15.96 -13.57 -7.63
C CYS A 200 17.21 -13.24 -6.81
N THR A 201 18.38 -13.16 -7.43
CA THR A 201 19.63 -12.90 -6.67
C THR A 201 19.59 -11.54 -5.97
N GLU A 202 19.43 -10.45 -6.71
CA GLU A 202 19.61 -9.08 -6.19
C GLU A 202 18.32 -8.35 -5.82
N ASN A 203 17.14 -8.90 -6.16
CA ASN A 203 15.86 -8.20 -6.06
C ASN A 203 15.83 -6.80 -6.71
N ALA A 204 16.68 -6.60 -7.71
CA ALA A 204 16.81 -5.32 -8.44
C ALA A 204 16.08 -5.31 -9.79
N CYS A 205 15.80 -6.48 -10.38
CA CYS A 205 15.21 -6.62 -11.72
C CYS A 205 14.05 -7.63 -11.76
N ARG A 206 14.37 -8.91 -11.95
CA ARG A 206 13.43 -9.98 -12.34
C ARG A 206 12.27 -10.16 -11.34
N SER A 207 12.55 -10.33 -10.06
CA SER A 207 11.50 -10.48 -9.05
C SER A 207 10.69 -9.21 -8.80
N GLN A 208 11.27 -8.02 -9.05
CA GLN A 208 10.54 -6.75 -9.00
C GLN A 208 9.53 -6.66 -10.15
N MET A 209 9.95 -6.99 -11.38
CA MET A 209 9.05 -7.04 -12.55
C MET A 209 7.93 -8.05 -12.32
N ALA A 210 8.27 -9.26 -11.88
CA ALA A 210 7.31 -10.34 -11.68
C ALA A 210 6.27 -9.97 -10.62
N SER A 211 6.68 -9.46 -9.46
CA SER A 211 5.73 -9.02 -8.43
C SER A 211 4.86 -7.85 -8.89
N ALA A 212 5.40 -6.91 -9.67
CA ALA A 212 4.61 -5.80 -10.22
C ALA A 212 3.55 -6.27 -11.23
N PHE A 213 3.91 -7.13 -12.20
CA PHE A 213 2.94 -7.68 -13.12
C PHE A 213 1.90 -8.55 -12.41
N ALA A 214 2.34 -9.35 -11.45
CA ALA A 214 1.46 -10.25 -10.71
C ALA A 214 0.40 -9.44 -9.94
N GLN A 215 0.83 -8.39 -9.24
CA GLN A 215 -0.07 -7.46 -8.57
C GLN A 215 -0.99 -6.75 -9.57
N TYR A 216 -0.48 -6.32 -10.73
CA TYR A 216 -1.25 -5.57 -11.73
C TYR A 216 -2.34 -6.39 -12.44
N HIS A 217 -2.05 -7.66 -12.73
CA HIS A 217 -2.91 -8.55 -13.51
C HIS A 217 -3.84 -9.40 -12.66
N GLY A 218 -3.50 -9.71 -11.40
CA GLY A 218 -4.27 -10.65 -10.57
C GLY A 218 -4.37 -10.32 -9.09
N GLY A 219 -4.16 -9.07 -8.66
CA GLY A 219 -4.11 -8.71 -7.23
C GLY A 219 -5.40 -8.97 -6.42
N ASP A 220 -6.52 -9.28 -7.07
CA ASP A 220 -7.74 -9.82 -6.44
C ASP A 220 -7.62 -11.30 -6.04
N LYS A 221 -6.81 -12.08 -6.76
CA LYS A 221 -6.58 -13.52 -6.54
C LYS A 221 -5.27 -13.83 -5.86
N ILE A 222 -4.26 -12.98 -6.02
CA ILE A 222 -2.92 -13.22 -5.49
C ILE A 222 -2.43 -12.11 -4.58
N GLU A 223 -1.76 -12.53 -3.53
CA GLU A 223 -0.96 -11.67 -2.66
C GLU A 223 0.50 -11.93 -3.01
N VAL A 224 1.26 -10.87 -3.30
CA VAL A 224 2.60 -11.01 -3.86
C VAL A 224 3.62 -10.14 -3.18
N ASP A 225 4.83 -10.66 -3.09
CA ASP A 225 6.00 -9.90 -2.67
C ASP A 225 7.23 -10.36 -3.46
N SER A 226 8.34 -9.65 -3.30
CA SER A 226 9.60 -10.02 -3.92
C SER A 226 10.77 -9.87 -2.97
N ALA A 227 11.77 -10.73 -3.15
CA ALA A 227 12.98 -10.73 -2.32
C ALA A 227 14.23 -11.14 -3.10
N GLY A 228 15.38 -10.95 -2.45
CA GLY A 228 16.71 -11.20 -2.96
C GLY A 228 17.49 -12.14 -2.06
N SER A 229 18.22 -13.11 -2.62
CA SER A 229 19.17 -13.93 -1.85
C SER A 229 20.45 -13.16 -1.49
N ALA A 230 20.80 -12.15 -2.28
CA ALA A 230 21.88 -11.19 -2.06
C ALA A 230 21.44 -9.82 -2.59
N PRO A 231 20.54 -9.10 -1.87
CA PRO A 231 19.90 -7.89 -2.37
C PRO A 231 20.89 -6.78 -2.75
N ALA A 232 20.60 -6.08 -3.85
CA ALA A 232 21.30 -4.85 -4.21
C ALA A 232 20.85 -3.67 -3.33
N ASN A 233 21.52 -2.52 -3.44
CA ASN A 233 21.13 -1.31 -2.71
C ASN A 233 19.91 -0.61 -3.34
N GLU A 234 19.76 -0.71 -4.66
CA GLU A 234 18.71 -0.01 -5.42
C GLU A 234 18.14 -0.92 -6.51
N VAL A 235 16.92 -0.62 -6.93
CA VAL A 235 16.34 -1.24 -8.12
C VAL A 235 17.07 -0.77 -9.37
N ASN A 236 17.13 -1.62 -10.39
CA ASN A 236 17.87 -1.31 -11.60
C ASN A 236 17.13 -0.25 -12.45
N GLN A 237 17.83 0.84 -12.80
CA GLN A 237 17.24 1.95 -13.56
C GLN A 237 16.79 1.57 -14.98
N LEU A 238 17.44 0.60 -15.64
CA LEU A 238 16.97 0.11 -16.94
C LEU A 238 15.70 -0.74 -16.77
N MET A 239 15.56 -1.50 -15.68
CA MET A 239 14.32 -2.19 -15.34
C MET A 239 13.18 -1.18 -15.15
N GLU A 240 13.39 -0.13 -14.36
CA GLU A 240 12.36 0.88 -14.17
C GLU A 240 11.94 1.54 -15.49
N LYS A 241 12.91 1.88 -16.35
CA LYS A 241 12.63 2.43 -17.69
C LYS A 241 11.80 1.45 -18.52
N ALA A 242 12.16 0.16 -18.53
CA ALA A 242 11.41 -0.86 -19.25
C ALA A 242 9.98 -1.02 -18.70
N MET A 243 9.77 -0.98 -17.38
CA MET A 243 8.42 -1.05 -16.79
C MET A 243 7.59 0.20 -17.09
N LYS A 244 8.21 1.39 -17.10
CA LYS A 244 7.55 2.65 -17.46
C LYS A 244 7.03 2.65 -18.90
N GLU A 245 7.72 1.99 -19.84
CA GLU A 245 7.22 1.82 -21.23
C GLU A 245 5.90 1.03 -21.30
N LYS A 246 5.64 0.15 -20.32
CA LYS A 246 4.35 -0.56 -20.16
C LYS A 246 3.33 0.25 -19.33
N GLY A 247 3.68 1.46 -18.92
CA GLY A 247 2.84 2.28 -18.03
C GLY A 247 2.80 1.78 -16.59
N ILE A 248 3.74 0.93 -16.16
CA ILE A 248 3.78 0.40 -14.80
C ILE A 248 4.71 1.25 -13.92
N ASP A 249 4.18 1.69 -12.78
CA ASP A 249 4.91 2.52 -11.83
C ASP A 249 5.68 1.67 -10.81
N MET A 250 7.01 1.80 -10.84
CA MET A 250 7.93 1.10 -9.92
C MET A 250 8.43 1.99 -8.78
N ALA A 251 7.94 3.22 -8.64
CA ALA A 251 8.40 4.15 -7.61
C ALA A 251 8.29 3.59 -6.19
N TYR A 252 9.22 3.98 -5.32
CA TYR A 252 9.32 3.60 -3.91
C TYR A 252 9.52 2.10 -3.63
N ARG A 253 9.74 1.28 -4.67
CA ARG A 253 10.22 -0.10 -4.50
C ARG A 253 11.70 -0.10 -4.16
N LYS A 254 12.11 -1.02 -3.29
CA LYS A 254 13.51 -1.23 -2.90
C LYS A 254 13.81 -2.72 -2.94
N PRO A 255 15.04 -3.12 -3.29
CA PRO A 255 15.48 -4.47 -3.06
C PRO A 255 15.44 -4.78 -1.56
N LYS A 256 15.09 -6.01 -1.21
CA LYS A 256 15.06 -6.49 0.17
C LYS A 256 15.41 -7.96 0.26
N SER A 257 15.91 -8.37 1.42
CA SER A 257 16.22 -9.76 1.72
C SER A 257 14.95 -10.60 1.90
N ILE A 258 15.14 -11.92 1.90
CA ILE A 258 14.06 -12.87 2.18
C ILE A 258 13.57 -12.70 3.63
N GLU A 259 14.48 -12.41 4.57
CA GLU A 259 14.17 -12.11 5.96
C GLU A 259 13.35 -10.82 6.10
N GLU A 260 13.69 -9.78 5.33
CA GLU A 260 12.91 -8.53 5.31
C GLU A 260 11.52 -8.71 4.71
N ALA A 261 11.31 -9.75 3.89
CA ALA A 261 9.99 -10.15 3.41
C ALA A 261 9.18 -10.95 4.44
N ALA A 262 9.71 -11.25 5.63
CA ALA A 262 9.01 -12.04 6.66
C ALA A 262 7.59 -11.56 7.02
N PRO A 263 7.25 -10.24 7.06
CA PRO A 263 5.88 -9.78 7.30
C PRO A 263 4.85 -10.29 6.28
N PHE A 264 5.29 -10.74 5.10
CA PHE A 264 4.46 -11.42 4.09
C PHE A 264 3.83 -12.73 4.61
N GLY A 265 4.49 -13.34 5.60
CA GLY A 265 4.15 -14.67 6.11
C GLY A 265 4.59 -15.79 5.17
N LYS A 266 4.16 -17.01 5.48
CA LYS A 266 4.50 -18.19 4.68
C LYS A 266 3.84 -18.12 3.30
N PRO A 267 4.59 -18.17 2.19
CA PRO A 267 4.02 -18.25 0.85
C PRO A 267 3.43 -19.64 0.55
N ASP A 268 2.45 -19.67 -0.36
CA ASP A 268 1.92 -20.91 -0.94
C ASP A 268 2.82 -21.41 -2.08
N LEU A 269 3.56 -20.50 -2.70
CA LEU A 269 4.49 -20.77 -3.79
C LEU A 269 5.67 -19.80 -3.74
N ILE A 270 6.87 -20.33 -4.00
CA ILE A 270 8.04 -19.53 -4.33
C ILE A 270 8.30 -19.67 -5.83
N VAL A 271 8.56 -18.54 -6.49
CA VAL A 271 9.01 -18.51 -7.90
C VAL A 271 10.44 -17.98 -7.92
N SER A 272 11.39 -18.86 -8.20
CA SER A 272 12.82 -18.54 -8.20
C SER A 272 13.34 -18.22 -9.61
N MET A 273 14.14 -17.16 -9.73
CA MET A 273 14.77 -16.72 -10.97
C MET A 273 16.27 -16.56 -10.76
N GLY A 274 17.03 -17.63 -10.99
CA GLY A 274 18.50 -17.63 -10.93
C GLY A 274 19.11 -17.72 -9.52
N CYS A 275 18.32 -18.00 -8.49
CA CYS A 275 18.80 -18.36 -7.15
C CYS A 275 18.69 -19.89 -6.99
N LYS A 276 19.84 -20.58 -6.95
CA LYS A 276 19.92 -22.06 -7.01
C LYS A 276 19.56 -22.77 -5.71
N ASP A 277 19.45 -22.02 -4.60
CA ASP A 277 19.14 -22.58 -3.30
C ASP A 277 17.65 -22.44 -3.00
N VAL A 278 17.02 -23.57 -2.66
CA VAL A 278 15.67 -23.58 -2.09
C VAL A 278 15.70 -22.67 -0.88
N CYS A 279 14.90 -21.60 -0.92
CA CYS A 279 14.84 -20.57 0.09
C CYS A 279 14.76 -21.18 1.51
N PRO A 280 15.84 -21.14 2.32
CA PRO A 280 15.91 -21.87 3.58
C PRO A 280 14.92 -21.33 4.62
N GLN A 281 14.46 -20.08 4.45
CA GLN A 281 13.47 -19.43 5.30
C GLN A 281 12.07 -20.07 5.20
N PHE A 282 11.75 -20.74 4.10
CA PHE A 282 10.42 -21.31 3.86
C PHE A 282 10.49 -22.81 3.54
N PRO A 283 10.87 -23.65 4.51
CA PRO A 283 11.02 -25.08 4.28
C PRO A 283 9.67 -25.72 3.89
N GLY A 284 9.70 -26.56 2.85
CA GLY A 284 8.54 -27.31 2.37
C GLY A 284 7.53 -26.51 1.54
N VAL A 285 7.80 -25.24 1.25
CA VAL A 285 6.99 -24.49 0.26
C VAL A 285 7.38 -24.93 -1.15
N PRO A 286 6.42 -25.23 -2.05
CA PRO A 286 6.71 -25.53 -3.44
C PRO A 286 7.51 -24.41 -4.11
N ASN A 287 8.57 -24.78 -4.83
CA ASN A 287 9.39 -23.84 -5.59
C ASN A 287 9.24 -24.12 -7.09
N GLU A 288 8.93 -23.09 -7.86
CA GLU A 288 8.91 -23.10 -9.32
C GLU A 288 10.10 -22.29 -9.85
N GLU A 289 11.01 -22.93 -10.57
CA GLU A 289 12.15 -22.25 -11.17
C GLU A 289 11.79 -21.72 -12.57
N TRP A 290 11.91 -20.40 -12.75
CA TRP A 290 11.84 -19.77 -14.04
C TRP A 290 13.25 -19.51 -14.57
N ASN A 291 13.59 -20.19 -15.67
CA ASN A 291 14.84 -19.97 -16.39
C ASN A 291 14.79 -18.65 -17.17
N VAL A 292 14.93 -17.54 -16.45
CA VAL A 292 14.98 -16.17 -16.98
C VAL A 292 16.42 -15.67 -16.89
N PRO A 293 17.07 -15.38 -18.04
CA PRO A 293 18.44 -14.87 -18.05
C PRO A 293 18.62 -13.61 -17.21
N ASP A 294 19.81 -13.43 -16.62
CA ASP A 294 20.10 -12.25 -15.82
C ASP A 294 20.30 -11.00 -16.71
N PRO A 295 19.47 -9.95 -16.56
CA PRO A 295 19.63 -8.72 -17.33
C PRO A 295 20.70 -7.77 -16.77
N SER A 296 21.37 -8.10 -15.65
CA SER A 296 22.38 -7.22 -15.05
C SER A 296 23.53 -6.91 -16.04
N GLY A 297 23.86 -5.62 -16.17
CA GLY A 297 24.88 -5.12 -17.10
C GLY A 297 24.54 -5.25 -18.61
N LYS A 298 23.32 -5.69 -18.97
CA LYS A 298 22.88 -5.83 -20.37
C LYS A 298 22.19 -4.56 -20.88
N SER A 299 21.92 -4.51 -22.20
CA SER A 299 21.26 -3.36 -22.84
C SER A 299 19.77 -3.26 -22.48
N ILE A 300 19.17 -2.09 -22.75
CA ILE A 300 17.73 -1.87 -22.54
C ILE A 300 16.88 -2.80 -23.41
N GLU A 301 17.32 -3.14 -24.62
CA GLU A 301 16.63 -4.10 -25.51
C GLU A 301 16.57 -5.48 -24.88
N PHE A 302 17.66 -5.91 -24.21
CA PHE A 302 17.65 -7.16 -23.47
C PHE A 302 16.72 -7.09 -22.26
N MET A 303 16.74 -5.97 -21.52
CA MET A 303 15.82 -5.73 -20.39
C MET A 303 14.35 -5.78 -20.81
N ARG A 304 14.00 -5.22 -21.98
CA ARG A 304 12.65 -5.28 -22.55
C ARG A 304 12.23 -6.72 -22.87
N LYS A 305 13.11 -7.53 -23.46
CA LYS A 305 12.85 -8.95 -23.71
C LYS A 305 12.58 -9.71 -22.41
N ILE A 306 13.38 -9.46 -21.37
CA ILE A 306 13.18 -10.07 -20.04
C ILE A 306 11.86 -9.62 -19.41
N ARG A 307 11.52 -8.33 -19.50
CA ARG A 307 10.23 -7.80 -19.04
C ARG A 307 9.06 -8.54 -19.69
N ASP A 308 9.08 -8.66 -21.01
CA ASP A 308 7.97 -9.26 -21.77
C ASP A 308 7.86 -10.78 -21.50
N ASP A 309 8.99 -11.50 -21.40
CA ASP A 309 9.01 -12.92 -20.98
C ASP A 309 8.46 -13.12 -19.56
N ILE A 310 8.83 -12.25 -18.61
CA ILE A 310 8.32 -12.32 -17.23
C ILE A 310 6.80 -12.06 -17.20
N GLU A 311 6.31 -11.08 -17.96
CA GLU A 311 4.88 -10.78 -18.02
C GLU A 311 4.08 -11.99 -18.52
N GLU A 312 4.49 -12.63 -19.62
CA GLU A 312 3.83 -13.82 -20.16
C GLU A 312 3.81 -14.99 -19.16
N ARG A 313 4.91 -15.20 -18.44
CA ARG A 313 5.00 -16.23 -17.38
C ARG A 313 4.06 -15.93 -16.22
N VAL A 314 4.00 -14.67 -15.80
CA VAL A 314 3.08 -14.22 -14.75
C VAL A 314 1.63 -14.44 -15.18
N ASP A 315 1.26 -14.04 -16.39
CA ASP A 315 -0.11 -14.22 -16.90
C ASP A 315 -0.49 -15.72 -16.97
N THR A 316 0.43 -16.54 -17.47
CA THR A 316 0.27 -18.00 -17.50
C THR A 316 0.10 -18.57 -16.08
N ARG A 317 0.86 -18.06 -15.10
CA ARG A 317 0.78 -18.51 -13.71
C ARG A 317 -0.53 -18.09 -13.05
N ILE A 318 -0.98 -16.87 -13.26
CA ILE A 318 -2.27 -16.36 -12.77
C ILE A 318 -3.42 -17.18 -13.38
N GLY A 319 -3.32 -17.57 -14.65
CA GLY A 319 -4.33 -18.41 -15.32
C GLY A 319 -4.51 -19.81 -14.72
N LYS A 320 -3.59 -20.27 -13.87
CA LYS A 320 -3.67 -21.55 -13.15
C LYS A 320 -4.31 -21.43 -11.75
N ILE A 321 -4.71 -20.21 -11.34
CA ILE A 321 -5.31 -19.88 -10.03
C ILE A 321 -6.80 -19.55 -10.22
#